data_AF-A0A4Q3WYU2-F1
#
_entry.id   AF-A0A4Q3WYU2-F1
#
_cell.length_a   1.000
_cell.length_b   1.000
_cell.length_c   1.000
_cell.angle_alpha   90.00
_cell.angle_beta   90.00
_cell.angle_gamma   90.00
#
_symmetry.space_group_name_H-M   'P 1'
#
loop_
_entity.id
_entity.type
_entity.pdbx_description
1 polymer ?
#
loop_
_entity_poly.entity_id
_entity_poly.type
_entity_poly.pdbx_seq_one_letter_code
_entity_poly.pdbx_strand_id
1 'polypeptide(L)'
;MKPLPTFALVTLVTCGAALIGVKTVSAQRPIERPPLRKLPVDRAPVQRPPTGPVIKQVPKVELADSLTFNPTLTGQIKPNFPINAKIVLKSPSILKARGAQSATLLNEDVTVTGFYYDGSIPMVIDDMERTRVDMILPPESYIPLSSKVSSLRNGDEVSLTGRLIDPARSGLRLPGEKSALQIGADVTIRKVKPAASRWKRLDSAALTRIPNLTNKLSDGVKSKYAVIISGGADAANNHIRYWNCVKTMYSILTNSGYKAENIKVIYADGSGRDNSAPVHFSATRAHIWSVFKDIAGKMDAGDDLFVMINDHGGGFLTRDIGTYKVGNYGGVVDWS
;
A
#
# COMPACT_ATOMS: atom_id res chain seq x y z
N MET A 1 -34.84 -0.40 -7.40
CA MET A 1 -33.37 -0.35 -7.24
C MET A 1 -32.80 0.24 -8.53
N LYS A 2 -32.03 1.32 -8.45
CA LYS A 2 -31.30 1.81 -9.62
C LYS A 2 -30.19 0.79 -9.95
N PRO A 3 -29.94 0.46 -11.23
CA PRO A 3 -28.84 -0.42 -11.59
C PRO A 3 -27.52 0.22 -11.14
N LEU A 4 -26.62 -0.59 -10.59
CA LEU A 4 -25.24 -0.18 -10.30
C LEU A 4 -24.57 0.24 -11.62
N PRO A 5 -23.87 1.38 -11.67
CA PRO A 5 -23.17 1.81 -12.87
C PRO A 5 -22.07 0.81 -13.24
N THR A 6 -21.97 0.54 -14.54
CA THR A 6 -20.94 -0.29 -15.15
C THR A 6 -19.56 0.36 -14.97
N PHE A 7 -18.57 -0.44 -14.60
CA PHE A 7 -17.29 -0.08 -13.98
C PHE A 7 -16.46 1.04 -14.66
N ALA A 8 -15.83 1.85 -13.79
CA ALA A 8 -14.81 2.84 -14.07
C ALA A 8 -13.47 2.20 -14.52
N LEU A 9 -12.75 2.93 -15.37
CA LEU A 9 -11.40 2.59 -15.81
C LEU A 9 -10.42 2.72 -14.64
N VAL A 10 -10.09 1.62 -13.96
CA VAL A 10 -9.07 1.62 -12.91
C VAL A 10 -7.69 1.60 -13.55
N THR A 11 -6.98 2.72 -13.46
CA THR A 11 -5.56 2.79 -13.83
C THR A 11 -4.71 2.57 -12.58
N LEU A 12 -4.04 1.42 -12.51
CA LEU A 12 -3.11 1.11 -11.42
C LEU A 12 -1.70 1.62 -11.78
N VAL A 13 -1.10 2.42 -10.88
CA VAL A 13 0.29 2.87 -10.99
C VAL A 13 1.07 2.39 -9.78
N THR A 14 2.11 1.59 -10.01
CA THR A 14 3.06 1.14 -8.98
C THR A 14 4.37 1.91 -9.10
N CYS A 15 4.87 2.50 -8.02
CA CYS A 15 6.14 3.22 -8.02
C CYS A 15 7.24 2.37 -7.37
N GLY A 16 7.83 1.46 -8.15
CA GLY A 16 9.14 0.87 -7.85
C GLY A 16 10.26 1.70 -8.49
N ALA A 17 11.48 1.62 -7.96
CA ALA A 17 12.64 2.28 -8.55
C ALA A 17 12.79 1.87 -10.04
N ALA A 18 12.55 2.84 -10.93
CA ALA A 18 12.49 2.74 -12.39
C ALA A 18 11.16 2.21 -12.98
N LEU A 19 10.55 3.10 -13.80
CA LEU A 19 9.35 2.96 -14.62
C LEU A 19 7.96 3.01 -13.92
N ILE A 20 7.26 4.10 -14.22
CA ILE A 20 5.80 4.22 -14.09
C ILE A 20 5.18 3.40 -15.23
N GLY A 21 4.64 2.23 -14.91
CA GLY A 21 3.81 1.45 -15.84
C GLY A 21 2.34 1.78 -15.64
N VAL A 22 1.66 2.23 -16.70
CA VAL A 22 0.20 2.42 -16.73
C VAL A 22 -0.42 1.18 -17.35
N LYS A 23 -1.25 0.44 -16.62
CA LYS A 23 -2.04 -0.66 -17.18
C LYS A 23 -3.51 -0.31 -17.14
N THR A 24 -4.10 -0.11 -18.31
CA THR A 24 -5.55 0.04 -18.51
C THR A 24 -6.15 -1.34 -18.74
N VAL A 25 -7.18 -1.70 -17.97
CA VAL A 25 -7.98 -2.91 -18.17
C VAL A 25 -9.32 -2.48 -18.75
N SER A 26 -9.58 -2.85 -20.01
CA SER A 26 -10.88 -2.64 -20.67
C SER A 26 -11.70 -3.91 -20.56
N ALA A 27 -12.92 -3.83 -20.03
CA ALA A 27 -13.86 -4.94 -20.04
C ALA A 27 -14.36 -5.19 -21.48
N GLN A 28 -14.14 -6.40 -22.01
CA GLN A 28 -14.75 -6.81 -23.27
C GLN A 28 -16.28 -6.94 -23.11
N ARG A 29 -17.04 -6.42 -24.07
CA ARG A 29 -18.51 -6.47 -24.04
C ARG A 29 -19.00 -7.92 -24.08
N PRO A 30 -20.10 -8.26 -23.37
CA PRO A 30 -20.74 -9.56 -23.52
C PRO A 30 -21.23 -9.76 -24.96
N ILE A 31 -20.96 -10.94 -25.52
CA ILE A 31 -21.48 -11.37 -26.81
C ILE A 31 -23.00 -11.54 -26.68
N GLU A 32 -23.78 -10.74 -27.41
CA GLU A 32 -25.24 -10.88 -27.48
C GLU A 32 -25.60 -12.24 -28.10
N ARG A 33 -26.41 -13.04 -27.39
CA ARG A 33 -27.02 -14.25 -27.96
C ARG A 33 -28.29 -13.86 -28.74
N PRO A 34 -28.54 -14.49 -29.89
CA PRO A 34 -29.74 -14.22 -30.69
C PRO A 34 -31.02 -14.72 -29.99
N PRO A 35 -32.19 -14.11 -30.27
CA PRO A 35 -33.42 -14.40 -29.55
C PRO A 35 -34.00 -15.77 -29.90
N LEU A 36 -34.44 -16.49 -28.87
CA LEU A 36 -35.13 -17.78 -29.00
C LEU A 36 -36.55 -17.62 -29.56
N ARG A 37 -36.85 -18.44 -30.56
CA ARG A 37 -38.14 -18.57 -31.26
C ARG A 37 -39.19 -19.19 -30.32
N LYS A 38 -40.36 -18.56 -30.16
CA LYS A 38 -41.49 -19.08 -29.38
C LYS A 38 -42.22 -20.20 -30.13
N LEU A 39 -42.51 -21.30 -29.46
CA LEU A 39 -43.50 -22.31 -29.88
C LEU A 39 -44.85 -22.03 -29.19
N PRO A 40 -46.00 -22.33 -29.84
CA PRO A 40 -47.32 -22.06 -29.29
C PRO A 40 -47.86 -23.26 -28.49
N VAL A 41 -48.59 -23.00 -27.41
CA VAL A 41 -49.48 -24.00 -26.79
C VAL A 41 -50.80 -23.33 -26.38
N ASP A 42 -51.87 -24.03 -26.71
CA ASP A 42 -53.29 -23.67 -26.60
C ASP A 42 -53.88 -23.64 -25.19
N ARG A 43 -55.10 -23.08 -25.12
CA ARG A 43 -55.95 -22.73 -23.97
C ARG A 43 -56.63 -23.92 -23.26
N ALA A 44 -56.93 -23.76 -21.96
CA ALA A 44 -58.29 -23.87 -21.39
C ALA A 44 -58.39 -23.33 -19.92
N PRO A 45 -59.57 -22.90 -19.41
CA PRO A 45 -59.70 -22.06 -18.19
C PRO A 45 -60.57 -22.66 -17.06
N VAL A 46 -60.28 -22.37 -15.76
CA VAL A 46 -61.26 -22.47 -14.64
C VAL A 46 -60.94 -21.47 -13.49
N GLN A 47 -61.97 -21.15 -12.70
CA GLN A 47 -62.32 -19.96 -11.89
C GLN A 47 -61.57 -19.68 -10.54
N ARG A 48 -61.88 -18.50 -9.97
CA ARG A 48 -61.47 -17.84 -8.68
C ARG A 48 -62.65 -17.82 -7.66
N PRO A 49 -62.57 -17.24 -6.41
CA PRO A 49 -61.55 -17.08 -5.33
C PRO A 49 -62.21 -17.40 -3.91
N PRO A 50 -61.91 -16.84 -2.70
CA PRO A 50 -60.87 -15.88 -2.21
C PRO A 50 -60.22 -16.12 -0.80
N THR A 51 -59.32 -15.17 -0.46
CA THR A 51 -58.89 -14.66 0.89
C THR A 51 -57.64 -15.20 1.59
N GLY A 52 -56.70 -14.28 1.89
CA GLY A 52 -55.57 -14.44 2.81
C GLY A 52 -54.37 -13.53 2.46
N PRO A 53 -53.78 -12.77 3.41
CA PRO A 53 -52.74 -11.79 3.11
C PRO A 53 -51.38 -12.48 2.83
N VAL A 54 -50.84 -12.25 1.64
CA VAL A 54 -49.53 -12.75 1.20
C VAL A 54 -48.43 -11.79 1.68
N ILE A 55 -47.61 -12.25 2.64
CA ILE A 55 -46.29 -11.67 2.91
C ILE A 55 -45.42 -11.96 1.68
N LYS A 56 -44.98 -10.92 0.97
CA LYS A 56 -44.03 -11.06 -0.13
C LYS A 56 -42.68 -11.51 0.44
N GLN A 57 -42.36 -12.80 0.29
CA GLN A 57 -40.98 -13.28 0.37
C GLN A 57 -40.18 -12.60 -0.75
N VAL A 58 -39.09 -11.94 -0.34
CA VAL A 58 -38.06 -11.43 -1.26
C VAL A 58 -37.37 -12.63 -1.91
N PRO A 59 -37.13 -12.65 -3.23
CA PRO A 59 -36.42 -13.77 -3.85
C PRO A 59 -35.01 -13.87 -3.28
N LYS A 60 -34.68 -15.04 -2.75
CA LYS A 60 -33.31 -15.46 -2.45
C LYS A 60 -32.57 -15.53 -3.80
N VAL A 61 -31.62 -14.62 -4.02
CA VAL A 61 -30.71 -14.72 -5.17
C VAL A 61 -29.74 -15.85 -4.85
N GLU A 62 -29.98 -17.02 -5.43
CA GLU A 62 -28.96 -18.07 -5.55
C GLU A 62 -27.92 -17.57 -6.56
N LEU A 63 -26.71 -17.28 -6.07
CA LEU A 63 -25.54 -17.13 -6.92
C LEU A 63 -25.25 -18.50 -7.53
N ALA A 64 -25.29 -18.58 -8.86
CA ALA A 64 -24.95 -19.80 -9.58
C ALA A 64 -23.51 -20.21 -9.28
N ASP A 65 -23.37 -21.32 -8.56
CA ASP A 65 -22.16 -22.14 -8.49
C ASP A 65 -21.85 -22.70 -9.88
N SER A 66 -20.98 -22.02 -10.64
CA SER A 66 -20.25 -22.68 -11.74
C SER A 66 -18.97 -21.93 -12.13
N LEU A 67 -17.97 -21.98 -11.24
CA LEU A 67 -16.58 -22.05 -11.67
C LEU A 67 -16.06 -23.39 -11.16
N THR A 68 -16.24 -24.44 -11.96
CA THR A 68 -15.66 -25.75 -11.68
C THR A 68 -14.15 -25.66 -11.76
N PHE A 69 -13.51 -25.66 -10.59
CA PHE A 69 -12.06 -25.83 -10.46
C PHE A 69 -11.73 -27.31 -10.65
N ASN A 70 -10.79 -27.62 -11.55
CA ASN A 70 -10.37 -28.98 -11.86
C ASN A 70 -9.33 -29.43 -10.81
N PRO A 71 -9.63 -30.41 -9.92
CA PRO A 71 -8.77 -30.71 -8.77
C PRO A 71 -7.64 -31.70 -9.07
N THR A 72 -7.37 -32.04 -10.33
CA THR A 72 -6.51 -33.18 -10.69
C THR A 72 -5.00 -32.92 -10.67
N LEU A 73 -4.53 -31.93 -9.90
CA LEU A 73 -3.09 -31.64 -9.73
C LEU A 73 -2.66 -31.68 -8.26
N THR A 74 -3.22 -32.63 -7.48
CA THR A 74 -2.64 -33.03 -6.20
C THR A 74 -1.50 -34.04 -6.43
N GLY A 75 -0.44 -33.59 -7.08
CA GLY A 75 0.85 -34.27 -7.00
C GLY A 75 1.44 -33.99 -5.62
N GLN A 76 1.53 -35.02 -4.77
CA GLN A 76 2.26 -34.98 -3.50
C GLN A 76 3.74 -34.64 -3.77
N ILE A 77 4.09 -33.36 -3.80
CA ILE A 77 5.49 -32.96 -3.77
C ILE A 77 5.88 -32.84 -2.29
N LYS A 78 6.51 -33.89 -1.77
CA LYS A 78 7.26 -33.83 -0.51
C LYS A 78 8.27 -32.69 -0.63
N PRO A 79 8.19 -31.65 0.20
CA PRO A 79 9.03 -30.51 -0.01
C PRO A 79 10.42 -30.77 0.58
N ASN A 80 11.40 -30.89 -0.30
CA ASN A 80 12.80 -30.73 0.07
C ASN A 80 13.15 -29.25 -0.13
N PHE A 81 13.04 -28.46 0.95
CA PHE A 81 13.22 -27.01 0.95
C PHE A 81 14.67 -26.59 1.25
N PRO A 82 15.15 -25.51 0.64
CA PRO A 82 16.07 -24.58 1.30
C PRO A 82 15.32 -23.27 1.63
N ILE A 83 14.94 -23.08 2.90
CA ILE A 83 14.19 -21.93 3.43
C ILE A 83 15.06 -20.65 3.56
N ASN A 84 16.33 -20.66 3.13
CA ASN A 84 17.33 -19.72 3.63
C ASN A 84 17.98 -18.84 2.55
N ALA A 85 17.26 -17.88 1.98
CA ALA A 85 17.94 -16.64 1.59
C ALA A 85 18.21 -15.86 2.89
N LYS A 86 19.32 -16.21 3.56
CA LYS A 86 19.67 -15.65 4.87
C LYS A 86 19.82 -14.13 4.72
N ILE A 87 18.95 -13.35 5.36
CA ILE A 87 19.09 -11.90 5.43
C ILE A 87 20.46 -11.63 6.06
N VAL A 88 21.39 -11.09 5.28
CA VAL A 88 22.70 -10.69 5.78
C VAL A 88 22.53 -9.34 6.44
N LEU A 89 22.53 -9.33 7.78
CA LEU A 89 22.52 -8.11 8.57
C LEU A 89 23.90 -7.48 8.56
N LYS A 90 23.97 -6.18 8.29
CA LYS A 90 25.25 -5.46 8.16
C LYS A 90 25.75 -4.84 9.47
N SER A 91 24.87 -4.70 10.46
CA SER A 91 25.21 -4.08 11.75
C SER A 91 25.02 -5.07 12.91
N PRO A 92 26.12 -5.62 13.45
CA PRO A 92 26.07 -6.46 14.63
C PRO A 92 25.50 -5.73 15.86
N SER A 93 25.72 -4.42 15.96
CA SER A 93 25.24 -3.62 17.09
C SER A 93 23.71 -3.47 17.08
N ILE A 94 23.10 -3.30 15.90
CA ILE A 94 21.65 -3.30 15.74
C ILE A 94 21.07 -4.68 16.05
N LEU A 95 21.65 -5.76 15.49
CA LEU A 95 21.24 -7.13 15.78
C LEU A 95 21.30 -7.44 17.29
N LYS A 96 22.30 -6.94 18.00
CA LYS A 96 22.40 -7.11 19.45
C LYS A 96 21.25 -6.38 20.18
N ALA A 97 20.96 -5.14 19.78
CA ALA A 97 19.94 -4.29 20.42
C ALA A 97 18.49 -4.67 20.07
N ARG A 98 18.29 -5.44 18.99
CA ARG A 98 16.96 -5.81 18.48
C ARG A 98 16.67 -7.31 18.54
N GLY A 99 17.72 -8.12 18.61
CA GLY A 99 17.64 -9.57 18.51
C GLY A 99 17.43 -10.26 19.84
N ALA A 100 17.88 -11.52 19.92
CA ALA A 100 17.68 -12.37 21.09
C ALA A 100 18.24 -11.77 22.40
N GLN A 101 19.24 -10.89 22.31
CA GLN A 101 19.85 -10.23 23.46
C GLN A 101 19.15 -8.93 23.88
N SER A 102 18.21 -8.41 23.09
CA SER A 102 17.57 -7.11 23.34
C SER A 102 16.95 -7.00 24.73
N ALA A 103 16.26 -8.05 25.19
CA ALA A 103 15.62 -8.09 26.49
C ALA A 103 16.61 -7.91 27.67
N THR A 104 17.82 -8.43 27.55
CA THR A 104 18.87 -8.29 28.57
C THR A 104 19.57 -6.93 28.55
N LEU A 105 19.35 -6.13 27.51
CA LEU A 105 19.95 -4.82 27.33
C LEU A 105 18.96 -3.68 27.60
N LEU A 106 17.71 -4.00 27.95
CA LEU A 106 16.72 -2.98 28.28
C LEU A 106 17.17 -2.20 29.51
N ASN A 107 17.09 -0.88 29.40
CA ASN A 107 17.56 0.15 30.32
C ASN A 107 19.09 0.32 30.42
N GLU A 108 19.85 -0.42 29.60
CA GLU A 108 21.30 -0.24 29.49
C GLU A 108 21.64 0.77 28.38
N ASP A 109 22.78 1.42 28.52
CA ASP A 109 23.35 2.25 27.46
C ASP A 109 23.99 1.34 26.39
N VAL A 110 23.53 1.50 25.15
CA VAL A 110 24.03 0.72 24.01
C VAL A 110 24.52 1.64 22.91
N THR A 111 25.62 1.24 22.26
CA THR A 111 26.09 1.89 21.05
C THR A 111 25.59 1.14 19.83
N VAL A 112 24.85 1.83 18.97
CA VAL A 112 24.39 1.33 17.67
C VAL A 112 25.06 2.07 16.52
N THR A 113 25.42 1.34 15.49
CA THR A 113 26.09 1.84 14.29
C THR A 113 25.29 1.49 13.06
N GLY A 114 25.19 2.42 12.12
CA GLY A 114 24.44 2.25 10.89
C GLY A 114 24.19 3.58 10.21
N PHE A 115 23.09 3.68 9.47
CA PHE A 115 22.69 4.88 8.76
C PHE A 115 21.47 5.52 9.42
N TYR A 116 21.52 6.83 9.62
CA TYR A 116 20.39 7.58 10.12
C TYR A 116 19.31 7.70 9.05
N TYR A 117 18.10 7.30 9.39
CA TYR A 117 16.92 7.39 8.54
C TYR A 117 15.88 8.28 9.21
N ASP A 118 15.44 9.34 8.52
CA ASP A 118 14.57 10.37 9.09
C ASP A 118 13.10 10.28 8.62
N GLY A 119 12.64 9.06 8.31
CA GLY A 119 11.26 8.77 7.94
C GLY A 119 10.25 9.04 9.07
N SER A 120 9.05 8.49 8.95
CA SER A 120 7.97 8.72 9.93
C SER A 120 8.38 8.41 11.37
N ILE A 121 9.16 7.35 11.55
CA ILE A 121 9.90 7.09 12.76
C ILE A 121 11.40 7.30 12.45
N PRO A 122 12.10 8.18 13.17
CA PRO A 122 13.55 8.28 13.06
C PRO A 122 14.18 6.97 13.54
N MET A 123 15.15 6.44 12.81
CA MET A 123 15.79 5.16 13.12
C MET A 123 17.26 5.15 12.69
N VAL A 124 18.03 4.21 13.24
CA VAL A 124 19.31 3.80 12.65
C VAL A 124 19.09 2.47 11.95
N ILE A 125 19.47 2.37 10.68
CA ILE A 125 19.33 1.16 9.86
C ILE A 125 20.67 0.57 9.47
N ASP A 126 20.76 -0.74 9.30
CA ASP A 126 22.02 -1.41 8.96
C ASP A 126 22.46 -1.12 7.51
N ASP A 127 21.50 -0.91 6.61
CA ASP A 127 21.71 -0.72 5.17
C ASP A 127 20.64 0.19 4.55
N MET A 128 21.06 1.36 4.06
CA MET A 128 20.18 2.31 3.38
C MET A 128 19.48 1.74 2.15
N GLU A 129 20.08 0.76 1.47
CA GLU A 129 19.49 0.19 0.26
C GLU A 129 18.17 -0.54 0.55
N ARG A 130 17.95 -1.01 1.79
CA ARG A 130 16.66 -1.61 2.19
C ARG A 130 15.50 -0.62 2.10
N THR A 131 15.76 0.67 2.33
CA THR A 131 14.73 1.72 2.21
C THR A 131 14.44 2.11 0.76
N ARG A 132 15.19 1.57 -0.21
CA ARG A 132 14.92 1.76 -1.64
C ARG A 132 14.01 0.68 -2.23
N VAL A 133 13.92 -0.47 -1.57
CA VAL A 133 13.09 -1.60 -2.01
C VAL A 133 11.75 -1.55 -1.31
N ASP A 134 10.68 -1.85 -2.05
CA ASP A 134 9.31 -1.84 -1.55
C ASP A 134 8.98 -3.07 -0.70
N MET A 135 9.67 -3.18 0.44
CA MET A 135 9.53 -4.29 1.39
C MET A 135 9.61 -3.80 2.82
N ILE A 136 8.92 -4.54 3.70
CA ILE A 136 8.99 -4.38 5.16
C ILE A 136 10.44 -4.60 5.62
N LEU A 137 10.93 -3.69 6.46
CA LEU A 137 12.25 -3.83 7.05
C LEU A 137 12.25 -4.99 8.07
N PRO A 138 13.23 -5.91 7.99
CA PRO A 138 13.42 -6.91 9.05
C PRO A 138 13.63 -6.22 10.40
N PRO A 139 12.95 -6.64 11.50
CA PRO A 139 13.09 -5.98 12.80
C PRO A 139 14.53 -5.86 13.32
N GLU A 140 15.40 -6.80 12.91
CA GLU A 140 16.82 -6.87 13.26
C GLU A 140 17.73 -5.94 12.44
N SER A 141 17.18 -5.27 11.41
CA SER A 141 17.93 -4.43 10.50
C SER A 141 17.82 -2.94 10.81
N TYR A 142 17.06 -2.57 11.84
CA TYR A 142 16.89 -1.18 12.27
C TYR A 142 16.61 -1.09 13.76
N ILE A 143 16.88 0.09 14.33
CA ILE A 143 16.48 0.46 15.68
C ILE A 143 15.75 1.81 15.64
N PRO A 144 14.46 1.87 16.06
CA PRO A 144 13.73 3.12 16.23
C PRO A 144 14.40 4.04 17.25
N LEU A 145 14.28 5.34 17.04
CA LEU A 145 14.71 6.38 17.96
C LEU A 145 13.48 7.03 18.60
N SER A 146 13.59 7.42 19.87
CA SER A 146 12.50 8.10 20.58
C SER A 146 12.19 9.50 20.05
N SER A 147 13.14 10.13 19.35
CA SER A 147 12.97 11.45 18.76
C SER A 147 13.92 11.68 17.57
N LYS A 148 13.62 12.70 16.76
CA LYS A 148 14.44 13.09 15.61
C LYS A 148 15.74 13.73 16.11
N VAL A 149 16.87 13.38 15.50
CA VAL A 149 18.17 13.99 15.77
C VAL A 149 18.41 15.11 14.76
N SER A 150 18.25 16.37 15.18
CA SER A 150 18.28 17.55 14.29
C SER A 150 19.63 17.79 13.59
N SER A 151 20.74 17.31 14.16
CA SER A 151 22.09 17.44 13.61
C SER A 151 22.42 16.43 12.50
N LEU A 152 21.55 15.45 12.28
CA LEU A 152 21.74 14.36 11.31
C LEU A 152 20.83 14.53 10.10
N ARG A 153 21.34 14.10 8.94
CA ARG A 153 20.61 14.06 7.67
C ARG A 153 20.36 12.61 7.28
N ASN A 154 19.24 12.37 6.59
CA ASN A 154 18.93 11.05 6.03
C ASN A 154 20.11 10.49 5.23
N GLY A 155 20.54 9.28 5.57
CA GLY A 155 21.69 8.59 4.96
C GLY A 155 23.05 8.93 5.57
N ASP A 156 23.15 9.77 6.59
CA ASP A 156 24.39 9.93 7.37
C ASP A 156 24.73 8.58 8.02
N GLU A 157 25.98 8.14 7.89
CA GLU A 157 26.50 7.01 8.66
C GLU A 157 26.86 7.49 10.07
N VAL A 158 26.34 6.82 11.10
CA VAL A 158 26.37 7.29 12.48
C VAL A 158 26.72 6.17 13.45
N SER A 159 27.27 6.59 14.59
CA SER A 159 27.41 5.81 15.81
C SER A 159 26.68 6.57 16.91
N LEU A 160 25.60 5.98 17.43
CA LEU A 160 24.77 6.58 18.47
C LEU A 160 24.89 5.75 19.75
N THR A 161 25.18 6.39 20.87
CA THR A 161 25.10 5.77 22.19
C THR A 161 23.94 6.39 22.95
N GLY A 162 23.01 5.56 23.42
CA GLY A 162 21.88 5.98 24.25
C GLY A 162 21.26 4.79 24.95
N ARG A 163 20.27 5.04 25.79
CA ARG A 163 19.59 4.00 26.57
C ARG A 163 18.64 3.20 25.70
N LEU A 164 18.76 1.87 25.73
CA LEU A 164 17.78 0.99 25.09
C LEU A 164 16.54 0.90 25.98
N ILE A 165 15.35 1.09 25.41
CA ILE A 165 14.10 1.13 26.18
C ILE A 165 13.02 0.27 25.53
N ASP A 166 12.06 -0.18 26.34
CA ASP A 166 10.80 -0.78 25.86
C ASP A 166 9.82 0.37 25.53
N PRO A 167 9.48 0.61 24.25
CA PRO A 167 8.65 1.73 23.85
C PRO A 167 7.29 1.76 24.55
N ALA A 168 6.68 0.59 24.76
CA ALA A 168 5.36 0.47 25.38
C ALA A 168 5.40 0.88 26.85
N ARG A 169 6.48 0.56 27.57
CA ARG A 169 6.67 0.93 28.98
C ARG A 169 7.11 2.38 29.15
N SER A 170 7.82 2.94 28.17
CA SER A 170 8.31 4.32 28.20
C SER A 170 7.29 5.35 27.68
N GLY A 171 6.08 4.93 27.32
CA GLY A 171 5.04 5.82 26.80
C GLY A 171 5.28 6.28 25.36
N LEU A 172 6.23 5.69 24.64
CA LEU A 172 6.47 5.96 23.23
C LEU A 172 5.47 5.20 22.36
N ARG A 173 4.80 5.91 21.47
CA ARG A 173 3.84 5.32 20.52
C ARG A 173 4.56 4.70 19.32
N LEU A 174 5.21 3.56 19.56
CA LEU A 174 5.84 2.72 18.53
C LEU A 174 5.22 1.32 18.58
N PRO A 175 3.97 1.14 18.08
CA PRO A 175 3.25 -0.12 18.23
C PRO A 175 3.98 -1.27 17.51
N GLY A 176 4.12 -2.40 18.21
CA GLY A 176 4.81 -3.59 17.69
C GLY A 176 6.33 -3.59 17.88
N GLU A 177 6.92 -2.46 18.26
CA GLU A 177 8.36 -2.35 18.51
C GLU A 177 8.72 -2.86 19.91
N LYS A 178 9.71 -3.76 19.97
CA LYS A 178 10.17 -4.35 21.25
C LYS A 178 11.26 -3.55 21.94
N SER A 179 12.00 -2.75 21.18
CA SER A 179 13.04 -1.88 21.71
C SER A 179 13.22 -0.64 20.85
N ALA A 180 13.57 0.47 21.49
CA ALA A 180 13.98 1.71 20.83
C ALA A 180 15.18 2.31 21.55
N LEU A 181 15.94 3.16 20.86
CA LEU A 181 16.99 3.94 21.47
C LEU A 181 16.41 5.28 21.95
N GLN A 182 16.53 5.55 23.24
CA GLN A 182 16.16 6.84 23.80
C GLN A 182 17.19 7.89 23.40
N ILE A 183 16.71 8.95 22.76
CA ILE A 183 17.47 10.14 22.40
C ILE A 183 17.15 11.21 23.44
N GLY A 184 18.09 11.41 24.38
CA GLY A 184 18.03 12.39 25.47
C GLY A 184 19.24 13.34 25.47
N ALA A 185 19.41 14.11 26.55
CA ALA A 185 20.54 15.04 26.70
C ALA A 185 21.91 14.33 26.84
N ASP A 186 21.87 13.07 27.24
CA ASP A 186 23.00 12.17 27.47
C ASP A 186 23.41 11.37 26.22
N VAL A 187 22.67 11.51 25.10
CA VAL A 187 22.98 10.76 23.88
C VAL A 187 24.32 11.24 23.29
N THR A 188 25.22 10.29 23.02
CA THR A 188 26.44 10.58 22.27
C THR A 188 26.19 10.30 20.79
N ILE A 189 26.27 11.34 19.97
CA ILE A 189 26.09 11.26 18.52
C ILE A 189 27.43 11.47 17.83
N ARG A 190 27.91 10.46 17.10
CA ARG A 190 29.07 10.59 16.21
C ARG A 190 28.66 10.36 14.77
N LYS A 191 28.82 11.39 13.93
CA LYS A 191 28.72 11.25 12.47
C LYS A 191 30.00 10.62 11.95
N VAL A 192 29.89 9.38 11.47
CA VAL A 192 31.01 8.62 10.91
C VAL A 192 31.29 9.09 9.49
N LYS A 193 30.24 9.22 8.67
CA LYS A 193 30.34 9.68 7.29
C LYS A 193 29.09 10.45 6.90
N PRO A 194 29.21 11.60 6.21
CA PRO A 194 28.04 12.30 5.71
C PRO A 194 27.34 11.51 4.61
N ALA A 195 26.03 11.70 4.49
CA ALA A 195 25.23 11.14 3.41
C ALA A 195 25.86 11.49 2.05
N ALA A 196 26.16 10.45 1.25
CA ALA A 196 26.64 10.66 -0.11
C ALA A 196 25.44 11.09 -0.98
N SER A 197 25.29 12.39 -1.17
CA SER A 197 24.33 12.98 -2.11
C SER A 197 24.60 12.47 -3.53
N ARG A 198 24.02 11.34 -3.91
CA ARG A 198 24.04 10.82 -5.30
C ARG A 198 22.67 10.84 -5.94
N TRP A 199 21.87 11.87 -5.62
CA TRP A 199 20.78 12.23 -6.51
C TRP A 199 21.41 12.91 -7.73
N LYS A 200 21.84 12.11 -8.71
CA LYS A 200 21.92 12.64 -10.08
C LYS A 200 20.49 13.05 -10.39
N ARG A 201 20.23 14.36 -10.41
CA ARG A 201 19.03 14.91 -11.00
C ARG A 201 18.92 14.25 -12.36
N LEU A 202 17.89 13.43 -12.59
CA LEU A 202 17.61 12.97 -13.93
C LEU A 202 17.51 14.24 -14.76
N ASP A 203 18.40 14.37 -15.74
CA ASP A 203 18.36 15.50 -16.63
C ASP A 203 16.94 15.55 -17.20
N SER A 204 16.33 16.73 -17.17
CA SER A 204 14.94 16.89 -17.64
C SER A 204 14.83 16.51 -19.13
N ALA A 205 15.96 16.50 -19.84
CA ALA A 205 16.10 15.97 -21.20
C ALA A 205 15.92 14.45 -21.32
N ALA A 206 16.19 13.67 -20.25
CA ALA A 206 15.98 12.22 -20.22
C ALA A 206 14.50 11.83 -19.99
N LEU A 207 13.69 12.78 -19.48
CA LEU A 207 12.25 12.67 -19.54
C LEU A 207 11.81 13.14 -20.92
N THR A 208 11.73 12.22 -21.88
CA THR A 208 11.05 12.49 -23.13
C THR A 208 9.60 12.81 -22.80
N ARG A 209 9.23 14.10 -22.76
CA ARG A 209 7.83 14.49 -22.92
C ARG A 209 7.40 13.86 -24.22
N ILE A 210 6.53 12.86 -24.17
CA ILE A 210 5.91 12.31 -25.37
C ILE A 210 5.12 13.46 -25.99
N PRO A 211 5.62 14.12 -27.05
CA PRO A 211 4.87 15.16 -27.72
C PRO A 211 3.65 14.44 -28.30
N ASN A 212 2.45 14.98 -28.07
CA ASN A 212 1.18 14.35 -28.45
C ASN A 212 0.60 13.28 -27.51
N LEU A 213 1.00 13.23 -26.22
CA LEU A 213 -0.03 13.08 -25.16
C LEU A 213 -0.80 14.41 -25.03
N THR A 214 -1.28 14.94 -26.16
CA THR A 214 -2.26 16.01 -26.18
C THR A 214 -3.49 15.51 -25.43
N ASN A 215 -4.15 16.43 -24.73
CA ASN A 215 -5.32 16.26 -23.88
C ASN A 215 -6.51 15.62 -24.61
N LYS A 216 -6.39 14.36 -25.03
CA LYS A 216 -7.48 13.52 -25.50
C LYS A 216 -7.94 12.56 -24.40
N LEU A 217 -7.48 12.78 -23.16
CA LEU A 217 -8.23 12.33 -22.01
C LEU A 217 -9.40 13.30 -21.86
N SER A 218 -10.56 12.84 -22.32
CA SER A 218 -11.90 13.27 -21.96
C SER A 218 -12.51 14.50 -22.64
N ASP A 219 -12.67 14.47 -23.97
CA ASP A 219 -13.84 15.14 -24.56
C ASP A 219 -15.08 14.35 -24.08
N GLY A 220 -15.77 14.84 -23.05
CA GLY A 220 -17.02 14.27 -22.53
C GLY A 220 -17.04 13.77 -21.08
N VAL A 221 -15.94 13.84 -20.32
CA VAL A 221 -15.99 13.55 -18.86
C VAL A 221 -16.48 14.76 -18.10
N LYS A 222 -17.53 14.56 -17.31
CA LYS A 222 -18.22 15.60 -16.54
C LYS A 222 -17.38 16.04 -15.34
N SER A 223 -16.93 15.09 -14.51
CA SER A 223 -16.04 15.35 -13.37
C SER A 223 -14.95 14.29 -13.24
N LYS A 224 -13.81 14.70 -12.72
CA LYS A 224 -12.67 13.83 -12.43
C LYS A 224 -12.46 13.71 -10.92
N TYR A 225 -12.44 12.49 -10.42
CA TYR A 225 -12.19 12.13 -9.03
C TYR A 225 -10.92 11.31 -8.91
N ALA A 226 -10.18 11.50 -7.82
CA ALA A 226 -8.99 10.70 -7.56
C ALA A 226 -8.94 10.24 -6.11
N VAL A 227 -8.41 9.02 -5.91
CA VAL A 227 -8.01 8.53 -4.60
C VAL A 227 -6.52 8.19 -4.66
N ILE A 228 -5.75 8.80 -3.77
CA ILE A 228 -4.32 8.51 -3.59
C ILE A 228 -4.18 7.80 -2.25
N ILE A 229 -3.80 6.52 -2.27
CA ILE A 229 -3.54 5.71 -1.08
C ILE A 229 -2.04 5.40 -1.06
N SER A 230 -1.33 5.79 0.01
CA SER A 230 0.11 5.58 0.07
C SER A 230 0.62 5.36 1.49
N GLY A 231 1.48 4.37 1.71
CA GLY A 231 1.86 3.93 3.06
C GLY A 231 0.70 3.26 3.82
N GLY A 232 0.94 2.91 5.09
CA GLY A 232 -0.11 2.36 5.97
C GLY A 232 0.22 1.03 6.63
N ALA A 233 1.29 0.32 6.21
CA ALA A 233 1.70 -0.95 6.82
C ALA A 233 1.88 -0.86 8.35
N ASP A 234 2.84 -0.05 8.79
CA ASP A 234 3.03 0.31 10.20
C ASP A 234 3.92 1.56 10.29
N ALA A 235 4.11 2.07 11.51
CA ALA A 235 4.82 3.32 11.71
C ALA A 235 6.31 3.26 11.29
N ALA A 236 6.99 2.12 11.44
CA ALA A 236 8.40 1.96 11.09
C ALA A 236 8.58 1.81 9.57
N ASN A 237 7.58 1.23 8.94
CA ASN A 237 7.55 0.95 7.52
C ASN A 237 6.92 2.08 6.70
N ASN A 238 6.44 3.17 7.31
CA ASN A 238 5.96 4.36 6.60
C ASN A 238 7.10 5.20 6.03
N HIS A 239 7.75 4.69 4.99
CA HIS A 239 8.92 5.33 4.40
C HIS A 239 8.62 6.67 3.70
N ILE A 240 9.59 7.59 3.73
CA ILE A 240 9.49 8.90 3.06
C ILE A 240 9.20 8.81 1.55
N ARG A 241 9.57 7.68 0.90
CA ARG A 241 9.25 7.41 -0.51
C ARG A 241 7.73 7.44 -0.78
N TYR A 242 6.91 6.97 0.16
CA TYR A 242 5.46 6.95 0.02
C TYR A 242 4.88 8.36 0.03
N TRP A 243 5.43 9.24 0.87
CA TRP A 243 5.08 10.66 0.86
C TRP A 243 5.47 11.31 -0.46
N ASN A 244 6.68 11.05 -0.96
CA ASN A 244 7.10 11.59 -2.25
C ASN A 244 6.18 11.15 -3.40
N CYS A 245 5.67 9.91 -3.38
CA CYS A 245 4.67 9.46 -4.36
C CYS A 245 3.35 10.23 -4.26
N VAL A 246 2.87 10.50 -3.04
CA VAL A 246 1.68 11.35 -2.82
C VAL A 246 1.90 12.72 -3.44
N LYS A 247 3.01 13.38 -3.14
CA LYS A 247 3.33 14.73 -3.66
C LYS A 247 3.37 14.76 -5.18
N THR A 248 4.10 13.81 -5.77
CA THR A 248 4.23 13.71 -7.22
C THR A 248 2.89 13.47 -7.89
N MET A 249 2.10 12.50 -7.41
CA MET A 249 0.81 12.18 -8.03
C MET A 249 -0.22 13.27 -7.81
N TYR A 250 -0.30 13.85 -6.62
CA TYR A 250 -1.19 14.99 -6.35
C TYR A 250 -0.90 16.14 -7.31
N SER A 251 0.38 16.51 -7.47
CA SER A 251 0.80 17.55 -8.42
C SER A 251 0.45 17.21 -9.89
N ILE A 252 0.66 15.96 -10.32
CA ILE A 252 0.29 15.52 -11.67
C ILE A 252 -1.22 15.65 -11.89
N LEU A 253 -2.04 15.19 -10.95
CA LEU A 253 -3.49 15.21 -11.06
C LEU A 253 -4.04 16.63 -11.09
N THR A 254 -3.58 17.52 -10.20
CA THR A 254 -3.99 18.93 -10.22
C THR A 254 -3.59 19.62 -11.52
N ASN A 255 -2.37 19.35 -12.02
CA ASN A 255 -1.91 19.87 -13.31
C ASN A 255 -2.64 19.26 -14.52
N SER A 256 -3.32 18.12 -14.33
CA SER A 256 -4.14 17.43 -15.34
C SER A 256 -5.63 17.79 -15.24
N GLY A 257 -5.98 18.83 -14.47
CA GLY A 257 -7.34 19.36 -14.36
C GLY A 257 -8.24 18.69 -13.32
N TYR A 258 -7.69 17.87 -12.42
CA TYR A 258 -8.46 17.39 -11.27
C TYR A 258 -8.59 18.52 -10.25
N LYS A 259 -9.82 18.81 -9.81
CA LYS A 259 -10.05 19.76 -8.73
C LYS A 259 -9.56 19.18 -7.41
N ALA A 260 -8.85 19.98 -6.61
CA ALA A 260 -8.32 19.56 -5.30
C ALA A 260 -9.40 18.92 -4.40
N GLU A 261 -10.62 19.47 -4.39
CA GLU A 261 -11.77 18.94 -3.62
C GLU A 261 -12.19 17.52 -3.99
N ASN A 262 -11.91 17.10 -5.24
CA ASN A 262 -12.21 15.78 -5.79
C ASN A 262 -11.04 14.79 -5.66
N ILE A 263 -9.91 15.22 -5.11
CA ILE A 263 -8.76 14.35 -4.84
C ILE A 263 -8.76 13.98 -3.35
N LYS A 264 -8.99 12.71 -3.03
CA LYS A 264 -8.89 12.19 -1.66
C LYS A 264 -7.53 11.55 -1.45
N VAL A 265 -6.84 12.02 -0.42
CA VAL A 265 -5.49 11.55 -0.06
C VAL A 265 -5.58 10.80 1.26
N ILE A 266 -5.26 9.52 1.21
CA ILE A 266 -5.15 8.60 2.32
C ILE A 266 -3.67 8.27 2.48
N TYR A 267 -3.05 8.68 3.58
CA TYR A 267 -1.62 8.52 3.75
C TYR A 267 -1.29 8.01 5.15
N ALA A 268 -0.65 6.84 5.24
CA ALA A 268 0.00 6.35 6.46
C ALA A 268 -0.82 6.56 7.75
N ASP A 269 -0.30 7.36 8.67
CA ASP A 269 -0.85 7.75 9.96
C ASP A 269 -1.84 8.93 9.91
N GLY A 270 -2.14 9.44 8.72
CA GLY A 270 -3.02 10.59 8.51
C GLY A 270 -2.31 11.94 8.58
N SER A 271 -0.98 11.95 8.68
CA SER A 271 -0.19 13.19 8.77
C SER A 271 0.75 13.31 7.58
N GLY A 272 0.67 14.43 6.86
CA GLY A 272 1.66 14.77 5.82
C GLY A 272 3.06 14.97 6.41
N ARG A 273 4.10 14.83 5.60
CA ARG A 273 5.49 15.13 6.03
C ARG A 273 5.91 16.57 5.71
N ASP A 274 5.11 17.26 4.90
CA ASP A 274 5.20 18.69 4.58
C ASP A 274 3.83 19.17 4.05
N ASN A 275 3.74 20.44 3.60
CA ASN A 275 2.50 21.07 3.15
C ASN A 275 2.25 20.98 1.63
N SER A 276 3.01 20.18 0.88
CA SER A 276 2.90 20.15 -0.59
C SER A 276 1.73 19.33 -1.14
N ALA A 277 1.06 18.53 -0.29
CA ALA A 277 -0.20 17.87 -0.59
C ALA A 277 -1.06 17.79 0.69
N PRO A 278 -2.40 17.86 0.58
CA PRO A 278 -3.27 17.61 1.73
C PRO A 278 -3.26 16.12 2.09
N VAL A 279 -3.43 15.80 3.37
CA VAL A 279 -3.79 14.45 3.83
C VAL A 279 -5.17 14.54 4.47
N HIS A 280 -6.10 13.72 4.00
CA HIS A 280 -7.49 13.75 4.44
C HIS A 280 -7.77 12.68 5.49
N PHE A 281 -7.12 11.51 5.36
CA PHE A 281 -7.34 10.37 6.25
C PHE A 281 -6.06 9.57 6.46
N SER A 282 -5.99 8.87 7.60
CA SER A 282 -5.02 7.78 7.80
C SER A 282 -5.41 6.53 6.99
N ALA A 283 -4.43 5.72 6.63
CA ALA A 283 -4.56 4.52 5.81
C ALA A 283 -5.14 3.32 6.57
N THR A 284 -6.31 3.49 7.18
CA THR A 284 -7.05 2.42 7.84
C THR A 284 -8.13 1.85 6.92
N ARG A 285 -8.50 0.57 7.13
CA ARG A 285 -9.61 -0.07 6.39
C ARG A 285 -10.91 0.75 6.46
N ALA A 286 -11.22 1.30 7.63
CA ALA A 286 -12.40 2.12 7.84
C ALA A 286 -12.37 3.42 7.03
N HIS A 287 -11.23 4.11 6.99
CA HIS A 287 -11.09 5.33 6.21
C HIS A 287 -11.11 5.09 4.71
N ILE A 288 -10.41 4.05 4.23
CA ILE A 288 -10.46 3.63 2.82
C ILE A 288 -11.90 3.34 2.41
N TRP A 289 -12.63 2.55 3.20
CA TRP A 289 -14.05 2.28 2.97
C TRP A 289 -14.89 3.55 2.93
N SER A 290 -14.69 4.46 3.89
CA SER A 290 -15.44 5.71 3.96
C SER A 290 -15.24 6.61 2.74
N VAL A 291 -14.01 6.70 2.22
CA VAL A 291 -13.67 7.48 1.02
C VAL A 291 -14.33 6.90 -0.22
N PHE A 292 -14.27 5.58 -0.43
CA PHE A 292 -14.93 4.97 -1.58
C PHE A 292 -16.46 5.06 -1.49
N LYS A 293 -17.03 4.98 -0.28
CA LYS A 293 -18.46 5.22 -0.06
C LYS A 293 -18.86 6.66 -0.40
N ASP A 294 -18.07 7.65 0.01
CA ASP A 294 -18.29 9.07 -0.32
C ASP A 294 -18.22 9.32 -1.83
N ILE A 295 -17.21 8.79 -2.51
CA ILE A 295 -17.04 8.92 -3.96
C ILE A 295 -18.19 8.24 -4.72
N ALA A 296 -18.59 7.04 -4.31
CA ALA A 296 -19.72 6.33 -4.91
C ALA A 296 -21.05 7.09 -4.78
N GLY A 297 -21.19 7.93 -3.74
CA GLY A 297 -22.36 8.81 -3.57
C GLY A 297 -22.34 10.08 -4.44
N LYS A 298 -21.19 10.43 -5.02
CA LYS A 298 -20.99 11.66 -5.81
C LYS A 298 -20.88 11.41 -7.30
N MET A 299 -20.35 10.26 -7.69
CA MET A 299 -20.10 9.92 -9.09
C MET A 299 -21.37 9.53 -9.85
N ASP A 300 -21.41 9.91 -11.11
CA ASP A 300 -22.38 9.40 -12.09
C ASP A 300 -21.68 8.80 -13.34
N ALA A 301 -22.48 8.37 -14.33
CA ALA A 301 -21.99 7.67 -15.51
C ALA A 301 -21.08 8.51 -16.43
N GLY A 302 -21.01 9.83 -16.23
CA GLY A 302 -20.13 10.73 -16.98
C GLY A 302 -18.82 11.06 -16.26
N ASP A 303 -18.57 10.50 -15.07
CA ASP A 303 -17.41 10.84 -14.25
C ASP A 303 -16.29 9.79 -14.35
N ASP A 304 -15.04 10.25 -14.16
CA ASP A 304 -13.86 9.40 -14.10
C ASP A 304 -13.34 9.28 -12.68
N LEU A 305 -12.87 8.07 -12.33
CA LEU A 305 -12.16 7.80 -11.08
C LEU A 305 -10.75 7.28 -11.37
N PHE A 306 -9.74 8.00 -10.86
CA PHE A 306 -8.37 7.53 -10.78
C PHE A 306 -8.04 7.00 -9.38
N VAL A 307 -7.33 5.87 -9.28
CA VAL A 307 -6.91 5.31 -7.99
C VAL A 307 -5.41 4.97 -8.05
N MET A 308 -4.62 5.62 -7.20
CA MET A 308 -3.24 5.21 -6.93
C MET A 308 -3.17 4.47 -5.61
N ILE A 309 -2.47 3.34 -5.59
CA ILE A 309 -2.14 2.59 -4.37
C ILE A 309 -0.64 2.38 -4.38
N ASN A 310 0.05 2.82 -3.33
CA ASN A 310 1.49 2.68 -3.23
C ASN A 310 1.91 2.50 -1.76
N ASP A 311 2.04 1.27 -1.34
CA ASP A 311 2.58 0.89 -0.03
C ASP A 311 3.36 -0.42 -0.22
N HIS A 312 3.88 -0.98 0.87
CA HIS A 312 4.41 -2.34 0.88
C HIS A 312 3.41 -3.31 0.25
N GLY A 313 3.81 -3.91 -0.87
CA GLY A 313 3.08 -5.02 -1.47
C GLY A 313 3.23 -6.27 -0.63
N GLY A 314 2.11 -6.88 -0.23
CA GLY A 314 2.07 -8.26 0.20
C GLY A 314 1.43 -9.14 -0.87
N GLY A 315 1.57 -10.47 -0.75
CA GLY A 315 0.89 -11.36 -1.68
C GLY A 315 1.32 -12.80 -1.59
N PHE A 316 0.70 -13.64 -2.42
CA PHE A 316 1.05 -15.04 -2.54
C PHE A 316 1.77 -15.27 -3.88
N LEU A 317 3.05 -15.64 -3.81
CA LEU A 317 3.76 -16.13 -4.99
C LEU A 317 3.31 -17.57 -5.25
N THR A 318 2.68 -17.82 -6.39
CA THR A 318 2.29 -19.17 -6.86
C THR A 318 3.40 -19.86 -7.64
N ARG A 319 4.45 -19.12 -8.00
CA ARG A 319 5.70 -19.62 -8.60
C ARG A 319 6.87 -18.77 -8.12
N ASP A 320 8.08 -19.33 -8.19
CA ASP A 320 9.31 -18.61 -7.87
C ASP A 320 9.51 -17.40 -8.81
N ILE A 321 9.98 -16.27 -8.26
CA ILE A 321 10.34 -15.06 -8.99
C ILE A 321 11.69 -14.55 -8.48
N GLY A 322 12.76 -14.80 -9.24
CA GLY A 322 14.12 -14.40 -8.85
C GLY A 322 14.58 -15.13 -7.57
N THR A 323 14.94 -14.37 -6.54
CA THR A 323 15.28 -14.91 -5.20
C THR A 323 14.07 -15.16 -4.31
N TYR A 324 12.88 -14.70 -4.71
CA TYR A 324 11.63 -14.92 -3.97
C TYR A 324 11.00 -16.26 -4.36
N LYS A 325 10.58 -17.03 -3.36
CA LYS A 325 10.03 -18.38 -3.50
C LYS A 325 8.51 -18.35 -3.50
N VAL A 326 7.87 -19.41 -4.01
CA VAL A 326 6.43 -19.64 -3.76
C VAL A 326 6.13 -19.47 -2.27
N GLY A 327 5.13 -18.66 -1.93
CA GLY A 327 4.79 -18.41 -0.53
C GLY A 327 4.03 -17.13 -0.29
N ASN A 328 3.56 -16.98 0.94
CA ASN A 328 2.87 -15.79 1.41
C ASN A 328 3.87 -14.76 1.95
N TYR A 329 3.87 -13.58 1.35
CA TYR A 329 4.69 -12.42 1.72
C TYR A 329 3.78 -11.37 2.35
N GLY A 330 3.26 -11.62 3.55
CA GLY A 330 2.45 -10.64 4.29
C GLY A 330 1.04 -10.39 3.75
N GLY A 331 0.57 -11.16 2.75
CA GLY A 331 -0.84 -11.17 2.38
C GLY A 331 -1.68 -11.95 3.39
N VAL A 332 -2.97 -11.64 3.49
CA VAL A 332 -3.95 -12.53 4.11
C VAL A 332 -4.87 -13.00 2.98
N VAL A 333 -4.96 -14.31 2.78
CA VAL A 333 -5.98 -14.86 1.89
C VAL A 333 -7.30 -14.77 2.66
N ASP A 334 -8.11 -13.78 2.30
CA ASP A 334 -9.48 -13.67 2.79
C ASP A 334 -10.28 -14.75 2.06
N TRP A 335 -10.60 -15.83 2.77
CA TRP A 335 -11.43 -16.95 2.25
C TRP A 335 -12.93 -16.67 2.42
N SER A 336 -13.33 -15.41 2.67
CA SER A 336 -14.73 -15.02 2.82
C SER A 336 -15.47 -14.88 1.48
#